data_AF-A0A378U9C1-F1
#
_entry.id   AF-A0A378U9C1-F1
#
_cell.length_a   1.000
_cell.length_b   1.000
_cell.length_c   1.000
_cell.angle_alpha   90.00
_cell.angle_beta   90.00
_cell.angle_gamma   90.00
#
_symmetry.space_group_name_H-M   'P 1'
#
loop_
_entity.id
_entity.type
_entity.pdbx_description
1 polymer ?
#
loop_
_entity_poly.entity_id
_entity_poly.type
_entity_poly.pdbx_seq_one_letter_code
_entity_poly.pdbx_strand_id
1 'polypeptide(L)'
;MKHGYFHAGTYSSFRHRRHGRPLDTATIPGTRLLAYTLTHDQVGNRAVGDRPSQLLTFGQLAVKAALALGSPYTAMLFMGEEWGSSSPFQFFSSHPEPELARATAEGRKAEFAEHGWDADEVPDPQDPQTFLRSKLDWSEVTEGDHDRLHRTYRALIALRRTEPDLADPWLDHMSVDFDEEQRWIVLHRGAVSIACNLGTEPVTVPVSGELLLAWENPDILADATVLAGHSFAVLRRERDQ
;
A
#
# COMPACT_ATOMS: atom_id res chain seq x y z
N MET A 1 2.80 -3.64 12.67
CA MET A 1 1.88 -2.47 12.66
C MET A 1 1.64 -1.83 14.04
N LYS A 2 1.77 -2.52 15.18
CA LYS A 2 1.45 -1.93 16.50
C LYS A 2 2.49 -0.97 17.09
N HIS A 3 3.76 -1.10 16.70
CA HIS A 3 4.87 -0.39 17.36
C HIS A 3 5.46 0.78 16.54
N GLY A 4 4.79 1.18 15.45
CA GLY A 4 5.27 2.22 14.52
C GLY A 4 6.42 1.77 13.62
N TYR A 5 7.54 1.30 14.20
CA TYR A 5 8.73 0.88 13.46
C TYR A 5 8.95 -0.63 13.51
N PHE A 6 9.36 -1.23 12.37
CA PHE A 6 9.83 -2.61 12.34
C PHE A 6 11.18 -2.76 13.05
N HIS A 7 12.13 -1.88 12.69
CA HIS A 7 13.41 -1.78 13.40
C HIS A 7 13.30 -0.80 14.58
N ALA A 8 12.93 -1.32 15.74
CA ALA A 8 12.74 -0.55 16.98
C ALA A 8 13.85 -0.85 18.01
N GLY A 9 15.11 -0.77 17.59
CA GLY A 9 16.25 -1.25 18.37
C GLY A 9 16.61 -2.72 18.10
N THR A 10 16.11 -3.29 17.01
CA THR A 10 16.42 -4.66 16.55
C THR A 10 17.56 -4.64 15.52
N TYR A 11 18.12 -5.82 15.22
CA TYR A 11 19.14 -5.95 14.17
C TYR A 11 18.52 -5.74 12.79
N SER A 12 19.17 -4.93 11.95
CA SER A 12 18.82 -4.75 10.55
C SER A 12 19.84 -5.48 9.68
N SER A 13 19.38 -6.46 8.90
CA SER A 13 20.22 -7.19 7.95
C SER A 13 20.76 -6.29 6.85
N PHE A 14 19.99 -5.29 6.41
CA PHE A 14 20.41 -4.30 5.42
C PHE A 14 21.51 -3.36 5.94
N ARG A 15 21.42 -2.91 7.20
CA ARG A 15 22.40 -1.98 7.80
C ARG A 15 23.52 -2.66 8.58
N HIS A 16 23.48 -3.98 8.71
CA HIS A 16 24.39 -4.81 9.51
C HIS A 16 24.64 -4.29 10.94
N ARG A 17 23.62 -3.70 11.58
CA ARG A 17 23.72 -3.14 12.95
C ARG A 17 22.37 -3.10 13.66
N ARG A 18 22.41 -2.88 14.97
CA ARG A 18 21.21 -2.51 15.75
C ARG A 18 20.69 -1.15 15.29
N HIS A 19 19.44 -1.08 14.89
CA HIS A 19 18.86 0.12 14.29
C HIS A 19 17.52 0.53 14.91
N GLY A 20 17.30 1.84 14.96
CA GLY A 20 16.09 2.46 15.52
C GLY A 20 16.02 2.47 17.04
N ARG A 21 14.87 2.95 17.54
CA ARG A 21 14.49 3.00 18.96
C ARG A 21 12.97 2.77 19.04
N PRO A 22 12.46 2.14 20.12
CA PRO A 22 11.02 2.04 20.33
C PRO A 22 10.36 3.41 20.33
N LEU A 23 9.18 3.48 19.71
CA LEU A 23 8.28 4.60 19.82
C LEU A 23 7.50 4.46 21.14
N ASP A 24 7.36 5.54 21.89
CA ASP A 24 6.48 5.57 23.06
C ASP A 24 5.03 5.75 22.59
N THR A 25 4.31 4.63 22.42
CA THR A 25 2.95 4.60 21.88
C THR A 25 1.90 5.21 22.83
N ALA A 26 2.24 5.36 24.11
CA ALA A 26 1.38 6.00 25.10
C ALA A 26 1.37 7.53 24.98
N THR A 27 2.41 8.13 24.38
CA THR A 27 2.54 9.59 24.26
C THR A 27 2.61 10.07 22.81
N ILE A 28 2.96 9.21 21.86
CA ILE A 28 3.06 9.54 20.44
C ILE A 28 1.94 8.84 19.66
N PRO A 29 0.94 9.60 19.16
CA PRO A 29 -0.14 9.01 18.37
C PRO A 29 0.35 8.56 16.99
N GLY A 30 -0.34 7.58 16.41
CA GLY A 30 -0.07 7.05 15.07
C GLY A 30 -0.08 8.12 13.98
N THR A 31 -0.85 9.20 14.14
CA THR A 31 -0.90 10.33 13.20
C THR A 31 0.43 11.09 13.06
N ARG A 32 1.41 10.87 13.97
CA ARG A 32 2.79 11.38 13.82
C ARG A 32 3.66 10.54 12.88
N LEU A 33 3.14 9.42 12.39
CA LEU A 33 3.79 8.55 11.43
C LEU A 33 3.05 8.60 10.10
N LEU A 34 3.80 8.60 9.01
CA LEU A 34 3.27 8.56 7.66
C LEU A 34 3.23 7.10 7.19
N ALA A 35 2.06 6.63 6.76
CA ALA A 35 1.91 5.34 6.09
C ALA A 35 1.59 5.57 4.61
N TYR A 36 2.34 4.89 3.76
CA TYR A 36 2.19 4.93 2.32
C TYR A 36 2.61 3.58 1.76
N THR A 37 2.11 3.26 0.56
CA THR A 37 2.56 2.06 -0.15
C THR A 37 3.34 2.40 -1.42
N LEU A 38 3.10 3.58 -2.00
CA LEU A 38 3.92 4.16 -3.06
C LEU A 38 4.38 5.56 -2.66
N THR A 39 5.55 5.92 -3.18
CA THR A 39 6.06 7.30 -3.27
C THR A 39 6.83 7.44 -4.57
N HIS A 40 7.26 8.66 -4.90
CA HIS A 40 8.18 8.88 -6.02
C HIS A 40 9.47 8.05 -5.87
N ASP A 41 9.99 7.85 -4.65
CA ASP A 41 11.17 7.01 -4.41
C ASP A 41 10.88 5.52 -4.54
N GLN A 42 9.80 5.02 -3.91
CA GLN A 42 9.50 3.58 -3.93
C GLN A 42 9.17 3.05 -5.33
N VAL A 43 8.65 3.93 -6.21
CA VAL A 43 8.39 3.63 -7.61
C VAL A 43 9.59 4.03 -8.48
N GLY A 44 10.01 5.30 -8.42
CA GLY A 44 11.02 5.88 -9.30
C GLY A 44 12.44 5.42 -9.07
N ASN A 45 12.77 4.84 -7.90
CA ASN A 45 14.06 4.20 -7.67
C ASN A 45 14.12 2.73 -8.14
N ARG A 46 13.07 2.24 -8.77
CA ARG A 46 13.09 0.94 -9.48
C ARG A 46 13.61 1.15 -10.90
N ALA A 47 14.27 0.13 -11.46
CA ALA A 47 14.94 0.21 -12.76
C ALA A 47 14.05 0.78 -13.87
N VAL A 48 12.82 0.28 -13.96
CA VAL A 48 11.83 0.68 -14.98
C VAL A 48 10.73 1.61 -14.44
N GLY A 49 10.81 2.00 -13.16
CA GLY A 49 9.80 2.84 -12.51
C GLY A 49 8.43 2.17 -12.36
N ASP A 50 8.39 0.84 -12.24
CA ASP A 50 7.14 0.10 -12.21
C ASP A 50 6.37 0.27 -10.90
N ARG A 51 5.06 0.39 -11.01
CA ARG A 51 4.11 0.45 -9.89
C ARG A 51 3.66 -0.96 -9.52
N PRO A 52 3.19 -1.17 -8.28
CA PRO A 52 2.52 -2.41 -7.91
C PRO A 52 1.34 -2.79 -8.83
N SER A 53 0.67 -1.83 -9.48
CA SER A 53 -0.40 -2.11 -10.45
C SER A 53 0.04 -2.86 -11.70
N GLN A 54 1.33 -2.89 -12.01
CA GLN A 54 1.88 -3.63 -13.14
C GLN A 54 2.21 -5.09 -12.79
N LEU A 55 2.18 -5.45 -11.50
CA LEU A 55 2.55 -6.78 -11.00
C LEU A 55 1.45 -7.46 -10.17
N LEU A 56 0.59 -6.66 -9.54
CA LEU A 56 -0.45 -7.12 -8.64
C LEU A 56 -1.82 -7.06 -9.29
N THR A 57 -2.71 -7.97 -8.89
CA THR A 57 -4.12 -7.91 -9.29
C THR A 57 -4.82 -6.73 -8.61
N PHE A 58 -5.93 -6.25 -9.18
CA PHE A 58 -6.73 -5.19 -8.55
C PHE A 58 -7.22 -5.54 -7.14
N GLY A 59 -7.51 -6.81 -6.86
CA GLY A 59 -7.82 -7.27 -5.51
C GLY A 59 -6.67 -7.08 -4.52
N GLN A 60 -5.44 -7.41 -4.92
CA GLN A 60 -4.24 -7.14 -4.11
C GLN A 60 -4.00 -5.64 -3.91
N LEU A 61 -4.25 -4.81 -4.93
CA LEU A 61 -4.19 -3.34 -4.81
C LEU A 61 -5.26 -2.82 -3.84
N ALA A 62 -6.45 -3.41 -3.85
CA ALA A 62 -7.55 -3.04 -2.97
C ALA A 62 -7.27 -3.44 -1.50
N VAL A 63 -6.73 -4.63 -1.27
CA VAL A 63 -6.25 -5.08 0.05
C VAL A 63 -5.16 -4.15 0.60
N LYS A 64 -4.17 -3.81 -0.24
CA LYS A 64 -3.11 -2.85 0.09
C LYS A 64 -3.69 -1.50 0.52
N ALA A 65 -4.69 -0.99 -0.20
CA ALA A 65 -5.43 0.21 0.16
C ALA A 65 -6.14 0.10 1.51
N ALA A 66 -6.88 -0.99 1.74
CA ALA A 66 -7.64 -1.22 2.95
C ALA A 66 -6.74 -1.21 4.20
N LEU A 67 -5.55 -1.84 4.11
CA LEU A 67 -4.57 -1.84 5.21
C LEU A 67 -3.94 -0.46 5.44
N ALA A 68 -3.56 0.26 4.38
CA ALA A 68 -2.93 1.58 4.50
C ALA A 68 -3.92 2.63 5.03
N LEU A 69 -5.10 2.75 4.41
CA LEU A 69 -6.14 3.71 4.78
C LEU A 69 -6.89 3.31 6.06
N GLY A 70 -6.87 2.03 6.42
CA GLY A 70 -7.42 1.49 7.66
C GLY A 70 -6.52 1.64 8.88
N SER A 71 -5.24 1.99 8.70
CA SER A 71 -4.28 2.16 9.79
C SER A 71 -4.48 3.49 10.55
N PRO A 72 -4.05 3.62 11.82
CA PRO A 72 -4.15 4.89 12.57
C PRO A 72 -3.14 5.96 12.11
N TYR A 73 -2.27 5.62 11.15
CA TYR A 73 -1.24 6.50 10.63
C TYR A 73 -1.80 7.62 9.75
N THR A 74 -1.03 8.69 9.56
CA THR A 74 -1.35 9.66 8.50
C THR A 74 -1.09 8.98 7.16
N ALA A 75 -2.15 8.73 6.39
CA ALA A 75 -2.03 8.08 5.09
C ALA A 75 -1.58 9.06 4.01
N MET A 76 -0.63 8.66 3.17
CA MET A 76 -0.24 9.37 1.96
C MET A 76 -0.38 8.44 0.76
N LEU A 77 -0.93 8.99 -0.33
CA LEU A 77 -1.05 8.29 -1.61
C LEU A 77 -0.08 8.90 -2.61
N PHE A 78 0.42 8.07 -3.53
CA PHE A 78 1.12 8.56 -4.71
C PHE A 78 0.14 8.68 -5.87
N MET A 79 0.25 9.76 -6.66
CA MET A 79 -0.68 10.04 -7.75
C MET A 79 -0.85 8.83 -8.69
N GLY A 80 -2.10 8.45 -8.96
CA GLY A 80 -2.46 7.30 -9.80
C GLY A 80 -2.56 5.97 -9.05
N GLU A 81 -2.17 5.90 -7.78
CA GLU A 81 -2.32 4.68 -6.99
C GLU A 81 -3.80 4.30 -6.78
N GLU A 82 -4.68 5.30 -6.66
CA GLU A 82 -6.08 5.13 -6.27
C GLU A 82 -6.96 4.51 -7.36
N TRP A 83 -6.54 4.53 -8.63
CA TRP A 83 -7.15 3.76 -9.71
C TRP A 83 -6.21 2.67 -10.23
N GLY A 84 -5.03 2.49 -9.62
CA GLY A 84 -4.05 1.49 -10.08
C GLY A 84 -3.50 1.80 -11.47
N SER A 85 -3.06 3.05 -11.70
CA SER A 85 -2.56 3.53 -12.98
C SER A 85 -1.57 2.56 -13.63
N SER A 86 -1.70 2.36 -14.95
CA SER A 86 -0.78 1.50 -15.70
C SER A 86 0.54 2.21 -16.04
N SER A 87 0.57 3.54 -15.97
CA SER A 87 1.74 4.36 -16.29
C SER A 87 2.84 4.20 -15.24
N PRO A 88 4.10 3.92 -15.61
CA PRO A 88 5.21 3.91 -14.67
C PRO A 88 5.46 5.32 -14.09
N PHE A 89 6.36 5.42 -13.12
CA PHE A 89 6.98 6.69 -12.74
C PHE A 89 8.48 6.53 -12.77
N GLN A 90 9.08 6.88 -13.91
CA GLN A 90 10.50 6.68 -14.20
C GLN A 90 11.33 7.85 -13.67
N PHE A 91 12.62 7.62 -13.44
CA PHE A 91 13.57 8.71 -13.20
C PHE A 91 13.84 9.45 -14.51
N PHE A 92 13.49 10.73 -14.58
CA PHE A 92 13.74 11.60 -15.74
C PHE A 92 14.39 12.91 -15.30
N SER A 93 15.12 13.52 -16.22
CA SER A 93 15.92 14.73 -16.05
C SER A 93 15.97 15.51 -17.37
N SER A 94 16.39 16.77 -17.32
CA SER A 94 16.58 17.61 -18.50
C SER A 94 17.78 18.51 -18.27
N HIS A 95 18.98 17.91 -18.31
CA HIS A 95 20.21 18.65 -18.06
C HIS A 95 20.63 19.32 -19.37
N PRO A 96 20.80 20.65 -19.40
CA PRO A 96 21.23 21.34 -20.61
C PRO A 96 22.70 21.06 -20.95
N GLU A 97 23.54 20.75 -19.94
CA GLU A 97 24.95 20.41 -20.14
C GLU A 97 25.10 18.95 -20.60
N PRO A 98 25.66 18.67 -21.79
CA PRO A 98 25.78 17.31 -22.32
C PRO A 98 26.61 16.36 -21.45
N GLU A 99 27.63 16.88 -20.77
CA GLU A 99 28.48 16.08 -19.87
C GLU A 99 27.71 15.62 -18.63
N LEU A 100 26.88 16.50 -18.06
CA LEU A 100 26.02 16.17 -16.93
C LEU A 100 24.90 15.22 -17.34
N ALA A 101 24.30 15.45 -18.51
CA ALA A 101 23.29 14.56 -19.10
C ALA A 101 23.84 13.13 -19.25
N ARG A 102 25.03 12.98 -19.85
CA ARG A 102 25.69 11.69 -20.02
C ARG A 102 26.05 11.06 -18.68
N ALA A 103 26.63 11.81 -17.75
CA ALA A 103 27.00 11.31 -16.43
C ALA A 103 25.78 10.79 -15.64
N THR A 104 24.65 11.49 -15.70
CA THR A 104 23.40 11.05 -15.06
C THR A 104 22.88 9.75 -15.68
N ALA A 105 22.88 9.63 -17.01
CA ALA A 105 22.43 8.43 -17.70
C ALA A 105 23.34 7.22 -17.42
N GLU A 106 24.67 7.39 -17.51
CA GLU A 106 25.66 6.35 -17.24
C GLU A 106 25.62 5.91 -15.77
N GLY A 107 25.54 6.88 -14.83
CA GLY A 107 25.45 6.60 -13.40
C GLY A 107 24.22 5.77 -13.06
N ARG A 108 23.06 6.09 -13.65
CA ARG A 108 21.81 5.35 -13.43
C ARG A 108 21.88 3.92 -13.97
N LYS A 109 22.44 3.73 -15.17
CA LYS A 109 22.63 2.40 -15.76
C LYS A 109 23.60 1.54 -14.95
N ALA A 110 24.71 2.13 -14.49
CA ALA A 110 25.68 1.44 -13.65
C ALA A 110 25.09 0.99 -12.31
N GLU A 111 24.34 1.88 -11.64
CA GLU A 111 23.66 1.58 -10.37
C GLU A 111 22.79 0.31 -10.48
N PHE A 112 21.99 0.17 -11.53
CA PHE A 112 21.10 -1.00 -11.68
C PHE A 112 21.78 -2.25 -12.23
N ALA A 113 22.84 -2.09 -13.05
CA ALA A 113 23.65 -3.21 -13.50
C ALA A 113 24.28 -3.96 -12.31
N GLU A 114 24.73 -3.24 -11.27
CA GLU A 114 25.22 -3.85 -10.01
C GLU A 114 24.15 -4.67 -9.28
N HIS A 115 22.87 -4.38 -9.53
CA HIS A 115 21.72 -5.07 -8.96
C HIS A 115 21.13 -6.17 -9.88
N GLY A 116 21.85 -6.52 -10.96
CA GLY A 116 21.49 -7.63 -11.85
C GLY A 116 20.45 -7.31 -12.93
N TRP A 117 20.15 -6.04 -13.16
CA TRP A 117 19.29 -5.60 -14.26
C TRP A 117 20.07 -5.48 -15.56
N ASP A 118 19.40 -5.75 -16.68
CA ASP A 118 19.95 -5.43 -17.98
C ASP A 118 19.99 -3.91 -18.16
N ALA A 119 21.17 -3.37 -18.46
CA ALA A 119 21.37 -1.93 -18.62
C ALA A 119 20.58 -1.36 -19.81
N ASP A 120 20.22 -2.20 -20.78
CA ASP A 120 19.41 -1.82 -21.94
C ASP A 120 17.91 -1.70 -21.60
N GLU A 121 17.47 -2.29 -20.48
CA GLU A 121 16.09 -2.15 -19.99
C GLU A 121 15.89 -0.88 -19.13
N VAL A 122 16.99 -0.27 -18.66
CA VAL A 122 16.93 0.95 -17.84
C VAL A 122 16.65 2.17 -18.74
N PRO A 123 15.52 2.87 -18.58
CA PRO A 123 15.18 4.04 -19.38
C PRO A 123 16.23 5.14 -19.23
N ASP A 124 16.63 5.75 -20.35
CA ASP A 124 17.51 6.92 -20.33
C ASP A 124 16.78 8.10 -19.65
N PRO A 125 17.30 8.65 -18.54
CA PRO A 125 16.66 9.76 -17.86
C PRO A 125 16.66 11.07 -18.68
N GLN A 126 17.45 11.19 -19.74
CA GLN A 126 17.46 12.37 -20.63
C GLN A 126 16.55 12.21 -21.85
N ASP A 127 16.06 11.00 -22.15
CA ASP A 127 15.08 10.78 -23.22
C ASP A 127 13.73 11.41 -22.83
N PRO A 128 13.19 12.37 -23.61
CA PRO A 128 11.87 12.94 -23.36
C PRO A 128 10.75 11.90 -23.23
N GLN A 129 10.89 10.72 -23.86
CA GLN A 129 9.92 9.64 -23.71
C GLN A 129 9.86 9.07 -22.29
N THR A 130 10.95 9.13 -21.50
CA THR A 130 10.97 8.71 -20.10
C THR A 130 10.07 9.58 -19.23
N PHE A 131 10.05 10.89 -19.50
CA PHE A 131 9.07 11.81 -18.90
C PHE A 131 7.65 11.54 -19.42
N LEU A 132 7.47 11.40 -20.73
CA LEU A 132 6.15 11.24 -21.33
C LEU A 132 5.44 9.94 -20.90
N ARG A 133 6.17 8.82 -20.81
CA ARG A 133 5.65 7.55 -20.28
C ARG A 133 5.27 7.64 -18.79
N SER A 134 5.84 8.59 -18.06
CA SER A 134 5.54 8.82 -16.64
C SER A 134 4.33 9.71 -16.39
N LYS A 135 3.69 10.22 -17.45
CA LYS A 135 2.42 10.96 -17.33
C LYS A 135 1.29 9.98 -17.10
N LEU A 136 0.42 10.34 -16.15
CA LEU A 136 -0.80 9.59 -15.86
C LEU A 136 -1.74 9.62 -17.06
N ASP A 137 -2.25 8.45 -17.43
CA ASP A 137 -3.40 8.34 -18.30
C ASP A 137 -4.69 8.50 -17.48
N TRP A 138 -5.43 9.58 -17.77
CA TRP A 138 -6.65 9.92 -17.04
C TRP A 138 -7.90 9.22 -17.59
N SER A 139 -7.85 8.64 -18.80
CA SER A 139 -9.02 7.89 -19.30
C SER A 139 -9.23 6.60 -18.51
N GLU A 140 -8.15 6.01 -17.99
CA GLU A 140 -8.18 4.80 -17.15
C GLU A 140 -9.13 4.94 -15.96
N VAL A 141 -9.25 6.14 -15.36
CA VAL A 141 -9.96 6.36 -14.09
C VAL A 141 -11.40 5.85 -14.11
N THR A 142 -12.05 5.87 -15.27
CA THR A 142 -13.44 5.44 -15.46
C THR A 142 -13.60 4.09 -16.15
N GLU A 143 -12.51 3.33 -16.34
CA GLU A 143 -12.50 2.10 -17.11
C GLU A 143 -12.41 0.86 -16.20
N GLY A 144 -13.34 -0.09 -16.36
CA GLY A 144 -13.26 -1.44 -15.78
C GLY A 144 -12.85 -1.48 -14.31
N ASP A 145 -11.80 -2.24 -14.00
CA ASP A 145 -11.29 -2.40 -12.64
C ASP A 145 -10.58 -1.15 -12.09
N HIS A 146 -10.10 -0.24 -12.94
CA HIS A 146 -9.57 1.05 -12.49
C HIS A 146 -10.66 1.89 -11.82
N ASP A 147 -11.85 1.98 -12.43
CA ASP A 147 -13.02 2.64 -11.82
C ASP A 147 -13.44 1.96 -10.52
N ARG A 148 -13.49 0.62 -10.51
CA ARG A 148 -13.84 -0.16 -9.31
C ARG A 148 -12.87 0.12 -8.16
N LEU A 149 -11.57 0.12 -8.44
CA LEU A 149 -10.53 0.45 -7.46
C LEU A 149 -10.66 1.91 -7.01
N HIS A 150 -10.88 2.84 -7.94
CA HIS A 150 -11.09 4.25 -7.61
C HIS A 150 -12.27 4.45 -6.64
N ARG A 151 -13.42 3.84 -6.92
CA ARG A 151 -14.59 3.87 -6.03
C ARG A 151 -14.27 3.24 -4.67
N THR A 152 -13.46 2.18 -4.65
CA THR A 152 -13.01 1.52 -3.41
C THR A 152 -12.15 2.46 -2.56
N TYR A 153 -11.17 3.16 -3.14
CA TYR A 153 -10.37 4.17 -2.43
C TYR A 153 -11.25 5.28 -1.87
N ARG A 154 -12.20 5.80 -2.66
CA ARG A 154 -13.14 6.84 -2.20
C ARG A 154 -13.98 6.36 -1.02
N ALA A 155 -14.46 5.12 -1.06
CA ALA A 155 -15.24 4.53 0.03
C ALA A 155 -14.39 4.33 1.29
N LEU A 156 -13.15 3.84 1.17
CA LEU A 156 -12.22 3.70 2.30
C LEU A 156 -11.90 5.05 2.95
N ILE A 157 -11.65 6.09 2.14
CA ILE A 157 -11.41 7.45 2.64
C ILE A 157 -12.66 8.01 3.33
N ALA A 158 -13.84 7.76 2.76
CA ALA A 158 -15.09 8.17 3.36
C ALA A 158 -15.30 7.49 4.73
N LEU A 159 -15.12 6.16 4.81
CA LEU A 159 -15.19 5.41 6.06
C LEU A 159 -14.20 5.94 7.09
N ARG A 160 -12.93 6.17 6.71
CA ARG A 160 -11.92 6.76 7.60
C ARG A 160 -12.36 8.10 8.20
N ARG A 161 -13.13 8.90 7.44
CA ARG A 161 -13.63 10.20 7.86
C ARG A 161 -14.89 10.10 8.72
N THR A 162 -15.77 9.14 8.46
CA THR A 162 -17.09 9.05 9.08
C THR A 162 -17.17 8.07 10.24
N GLU A 163 -16.28 7.08 10.31
CA GLU A 163 -16.20 6.09 11.39
C GLU A 163 -15.26 6.57 12.50
N PRO A 164 -15.75 6.92 13.71
CA PRO A 164 -14.90 7.42 14.79
C PRO A 164 -13.77 6.46 15.17
N ASP A 165 -14.02 5.15 15.15
CA ASP A 165 -13.02 4.16 15.53
C ASP A 165 -11.88 4.06 14.50
N LEU A 166 -12.14 4.35 13.22
CA LEU A 166 -11.08 4.46 12.21
C LEU A 166 -10.28 5.76 12.32
N ALA A 167 -10.87 6.79 12.94
CA ALA A 167 -10.20 8.06 13.24
C ALA A 167 -9.37 8.04 14.54
N ASP A 168 -9.53 7.03 15.40
CA ASP A 168 -8.77 6.89 16.66
C ASP A 168 -7.26 6.82 16.40
N PRO A 169 -6.47 7.82 16.81
CA PRO A 169 -5.06 7.90 16.43
C PRO A 169 -4.15 6.98 17.26
N TRP A 170 -4.65 6.31 18.31
CA TRP A 170 -3.80 5.61 19.27
C TRP A 170 -3.50 4.17 18.84
N LEU A 171 -2.21 3.83 18.78
CA LEU A 171 -1.74 2.50 18.36
C LEU A 171 -2.13 1.41 19.36
N ASP A 172 -2.21 1.74 20.65
CA ASP A 172 -2.54 0.79 21.72
C ASP A 172 -4.04 0.40 21.71
N HIS A 173 -4.89 1.17 21.03
CA HIS A 173 -6.32 0.87 20.85
C HIS A 173 -6.58 -0.03 19.62
N MET A 174 -5.52 -0.44 18.92
CA MET A 174 -5.59 -1.27 17.73
C MET A 174 -5.04 -2.67 18.02
N SER A 175 -5.78 -3.71 17.64
CA SER A 175 -5.28 -5.09 17.63
C SER A 175 -5.07 -5.61 16.20
N VAL A 176 -4.25 -6.65 16.07
CA VAL A 176 -3.96 -7.30 14.80
C VAL A 176 -3.91 -8.78 15.08
N ASP A 177 -4.74 -9.54 14.38
CA ASP A 177 -4.76 -11.00 14.37
C ASP A 177 -4.39 -11.46 12.95
N PHE A 178 -3.67 -12.56 12.82
CA PHE A 178 -3.22 -13.08 11.53
C PHE A 178 -2.89 -14.56 11.61
N ASP A 179 -2.88 -15.19 10.44
CA ASP A 179 -2.36 -16.54 10.24
C ASP A 179 -1.45 -16.53 9.01
N GLU A 180 -0.17 -16.90 9.19
CA GLU A 180 0.82 -16.90 8.11
C GLU A 180 0.60 -18.04 7.12
N GLU A 181 0.14 -19.20 7.59
CA GLU A 181 -0.09 -20.40 6.77
C GLU A 181 -1.37 -20.23 5.94
N GLN A 182 -2.44 -19.75 6.57
CA GLN A 182 -3.72 -19.46 5.91
C GLN A 182 -3.75 -18.10 5.22
N ARG A 183 -2.69 -17.29 5.38
CA ARG A 183 -2.48 -16.04 4.65
C ARG A 183 -3.56 -14.98 4.86
N TRP A 184 -4.10 -14.83 6.06
CA TRP A 184 -5.06 -13.76 6.38
C TRP A 184 -4.53 -12.84 7.49
N ILE A 185 -5.01 -11.60 7.48
CA ILE A 185 -4.74 -10.58 8.50
C ILE A 185 -6.01 -9.81 8.80
N VAL A 186 -6.23 -9.49 10.07
CA VAL A 186 -7.30 -8.61 10.53
C VAL A 186 -6.71 -7.44 11.30
N LEU A 187 -7.09 -6.23 10.91
CA LEU A 187 -6.83 -5.01 11.67
C LEU A 187 -8.09 -4.62 12.45
N HIS A 188 -8.03 -4.64 13.77
CA HIS A 188 -9.13 -4.18 14.63
C HIS A 188 -8.90 -2.74 15.08
N ARG A 189 -9.91 -1.90 14.86
CA ARG A 189 -9.98 -0.49 15.23
C ARG A 189 -11.32 -0.28 15.94
N GLY A 190 -11.32 -0.34 17.28
CA GLY A 190 -12.56 -0.32 18.06
C GLY A 190 -13.53 -1.42 17.63
N ALA A 191 -14.75 -1.04 17.25
CA ALA A 191 -15.76 -1.97 16.73
C ALA A 191 -15.55 -2.35 15.25
N VAL A 192 -14.66 -1.67 14.53
CA VAL A 192 -14.39 -1.92 13.11
C VAL A 192 -13.26 -2.93 12.94
N SER A 193 -13.47 -3.94 12.10
CA SER A 193 -12.46 -4.94 11.73
C SER A 193 -12.23 -4.91 10.23
N ILE A 194 -10.96 -4.85 9.80
CA ILE A 194 -10.56 -4.89 8.39
C ILE A 194 -9.88 -6.22 8.16
N ALA A 195 -10.63 -7.17 7.62
CA ALA A 195 -10.16 -8.51 7.32
C ALA A 195 -9.65 -8.57 5.87
N CYS A 196 -8.48 -9.15 5.65
CA CYS A 196 -7.85 -9.27 4.34
C CYS A 196 -7.36 -10.70 4.10
N ASN A 197 -7.67 -11.24 2.93
CA ASN A 197 -7.10 -12.47 2.41
C ASN A 197 -5.91 -12.13 1.48
N LEU A 198 -4.72 -12.59 1.85
CA LEU A 198 -3.46 -12.40 1.11
C LEU A 198 -3.08 -13.63 0.27
N GLY A 199 -3.92 -14.66 0.26
CA GLY A 199 -3.81 -15.87 -0.55
C GLY A 199 -4.67 -15.82 -1.81
N THR A 200 -4.52 -16.84 -2.65
CA THR A 200 -5.26 -17.00 -3.92
C THR A 200 -6.59 -17.71 -3.75
N GLU A 201 -6.73 -18.54 -2.72
CA GLU A 201 -7.92 -19.34 -2.44
C GLU A 201 -8.82 -18.67 -1.40
N PRO A 202 -10.13 -18.98 -1.38
CA PRO A 202 -11.02 -18.54 -0.32
C PRO A 202 -10.53 -18.95 1.07
N VAL A 203 -10.72 -18.08 2.06
CA VAL A 203 -10.31 -18.33 3.46
C VAL A 203 -11.38 -17.89 4.44
N THR A 204 -11.54 -18.65 5.52
CA THR A 204 -12.44 -18.31 6.63
C THR A 204 -11.66 -17.53 7.68
N VAL A 205 -12.05 -16.28 7.91
CA VAL A 205 -11.43 -15.39 8.91
C VAL A 205 -12.35 -15.31 10.13
N PRO A 206 -11.84 -15.43 11.38
CA PRO A 206 -12.65 -15.50 12.59
C PRO A 206 -13.17 -14.13 13.05
N VAL A 207 -13.86 -13.42 12.15
CA VAL A 207 -14.55 -12.16 12.43
C VAL A 207 -15.89 -12.12 11.72
N SER A 208 -16.89 -11.51 12.35
CA SER A 208 -18.21 -11.28 11.76
C SER A 208 -18.75 -9.91 12.18
N GLY A 209 -19.76 -9.42 11.49
CA GLY A 209 -20.42 -8.14 11.75
C GLY A 209 -21.19 -7.59 10.55
N GLU A 210 -21.65 -6.35 10.69
CA GLU A 210 -22.27 -5.59 9.61
C GLU A 210 -21.22 -5.25 8.53
N LEU A 211 -21.50 -5.58 7.27
CA LEU A 211 -20.63 -5.23 6.15
C LEU A 211 -20.68 -3.73 5.85
N LEU A 212 -19.53 -3.04 5.97
CA LEU A 212 -19.40 -1.64 5.59
C LEU A 212 -18.87 -1.47 4.16
N LEU A 213 -17.89 -2.29 3.77
CA LEU A 213 -17.26 -2.27 2.46
C LEU A 213 -16.52 -3.58 2.20
N ALA A 214 -16.50 -4.07 0.97
CA ALA A 214 -15.63 -5.16 0.56
C ALA A 214 -15.15 -4.98 -0.88
N TRP A 215 -14.06 -5.68 -1.22
CA TRP A 215 -13.64 -5.80 -2.62
C TRP A 215 -14.56 -6.79 -3.36
N GLU A 216 -14.50 -8.07 -3.00
CA GLU A 216 -15.48 -9.10 -3.41
C GLU A 216 -16.54 -9.31 -2.33
N ASN A 217 -17.74 -9.75 -2.73
CA ASN A 217 -18.81 -10.08 -1.77
C ASN A 217 -18.39 -11.23 -0.85
N PRO A 218 -18.29 -11.00 0.47
CA PRO A 218 -17.94 -12.04 1.42
C PRO A 218 -19.17 -12.85 1.86
N ASP A 219 -18.97 -14.10 2.27
CA ASP A 219 -20.00 -14.87 2.99
C ASP A 219 -19.82 -14.64 4.50
N ILE A 220 -20.71 -13.85 5.10
CA ILE A 220 -20.69 -13.51 6.52
C ILE A 220 -21.49 -14.56 7.29
N LEU A 221 -20.80 -15.27 8.18
CA LEU A 221 -21.35 -16.30 9.07
C LEU A 221 -21.56 -15.73 10.47
N ALA A 222 -22.04 -16.54 11.41
CA ALA A 222 -22.33 -16.08 12.78
C ALA A 222 -21.09 -15.57 13.53
N ASP A 223 -19.94 -16.22 13.35
CA ASP A 223 -18.68 -15.96 14.08
C ASP A 223 -17.46 -15.80 13.15
N ALA A 224 -17.66 -15.88 11.84
CA ALA A 224 -16.61 -15.84 10.84
C ALA A 224 -17.08 -15.18 9.54
N THR A 225 -16.12 -14.87 8.66
CA THR A 225 -16.37 -14.33 7.32
C THR A 225 -15.49 -15.08 6.33
N VAL A 226 -16.08 -15.61 5.27
CA VAL A 226 -15.34 -16.23 4.15
C VAL A 226 -15.00 -15.15 3.13
N LEU A 227 -13.71 -14.97 2.87
CA LEU A 227 -13.19 -14.01 1.90
C LEU A 227 -12.63 -14.74 0.68
N ALA A 228 -13.02 -14.31 -0.52
CA ALA A 228 -12.35 -14.72 -1.76
C ALA A 228 -10.85 -14.38 -1.75
N GLY A 229 -10.07 -15.07 -2.59
CA GLY A 229 -8.65 -14.79 -2.78
C GLY A 229 -8.39 -13.32 -3.12
N HIS A 230 -7.34 -12.75 -2.53
CA HIS A 230 -6.95 -11.34 -2.74
C HIS A 230 -8.11 -10.34 -2.54
N SER A 231 -8.94 -10.55 -1.53
CA SER A 231 -10.07 -9.68 -1.18
C SER A 231 -9.97 -9.17 0.25
N PHE A 232 -10.76 -8.15 0.58
CA PHE A 232 -10.93 -7.64 1.93
C PHE A 232 -12.40 -7.40 2.24
N ALA A 233 -12.73 -7.38 3.53
CA ALA A 233 -13.98 -6.86 4.06
C ALA A 233 -13.72 -5.94 5.27
N VAL A 234 -14.43 -4.82 5.32
CA VAL A 234 -14.54 -3.94 6.48
C VAL A 234 -15.87 -4.24 7.16
N LEU A 235 -15.80 -4.71 8.39
CA LEU A 235 -16.93 -5.18 9.18
C LEU A 235 -17.07 -4.34 10.44
N ARG A 236 -18.29 -4.01 10.85
CA ARG A 236 -18.58 -3.43 12.16
C ARG A 236 -19.17 -4.50 13.06
N ARG A 237 -18.53 -4.76 14.20
CA ARG A 237 -19.09 -5.61 15.25
C ARG A 237 -20.33 -4.94 15.83
N GLU A 238 -21.40 -5.72 16.00
CA GLU A 238 -22.53 -5.27 16.81
C GLU A 238 -22.02 -4.99 18.24
N ARG A 239 -22.32 -3.81 18.78
CA ARG A 239 -22.00 -3.53 20.18
C ARG A 239 -22.99 -4.34 21.02
N ASP A 240 -22.49 -5.13 21.96
CA ASP A 240 -23.33 -5.68 23.01
C ASP A 240 -24.06 -4.49 23.68
N GLN A 241 -25.41 -4.51 23.62
CA GLN A 241 -26.27 -3.49 24.24
C GLN A 241 -26.20 -3.55 25.76
#